data_AF-A0A539DZK7-F1
#
_entry.id   AF-A0A539DZK7-F1
#
_cell.length_a   1.000
_cell.length_b   1.000
_cell.length_c   1.000
_cell.angle_alpha   90.00
_cell.angle_beta   90.00
_cell.angle_gamma   90.00
#
_symmetry.space_group_name_H-M   'P 1'
#
loop_
_entity.id
_entity.type
_entity.pdbx_description
1 polymer ?
#
loop_
_entity_poly.entity_id
_entity_poly.type
_entity_poly.pdbx_seq_one_letter_code
_entity_poly.pdbx_strand_id
1 'polypeptide(L)'
;MQRPIPSGSIGKGLGGLAAVLLLLVGCATDDNGPLAPAPAPLDPAPFAAPAPLPSQPKRKPETITVITVTEDISSSVLVTAKNGGVVSAGRHRLTIPPGALKDDTLIQLKDVTGSAGFVACEAYPEGLEFLKPALLESSFRDIRSPVGFTIYWVANPGQTDEQWIDMRAGLSADGTGLAVQLQHFSTYAPGKAGWAPRRGGEGHFRSDR
;
A
#
# COMPACT_ATOMS: atom_id res chain seq x y z
N MET A 1 17.28 44.03 -21.23
CA MET A 1 17.08 43.18 -22.42
C MET A 1 15.86 42.29 -22.18
N GLN A 2 14.70 42.71 -22.69
CA GLN A 2 13.43 41.99 -22.56
C GLN A 2 13.37 40.86 -23.59
N ARG A 3 13.07 39.63 -23.14
CA ARG A 3 12.79 38.49 -24.02
C ARG A 3 11.27 38.41 -24.29
N PRO A 4 10.83 38.22 -25.54
CA PRO A 4 9.42 38.09 -25.87
C PRO A 4 8.88 36.69 -25.48
N ILE A 5 7.63 36.68 -25.02
CA ILE A 5 6.84 35.49 -24.66
C ILE A 5 6.20 34.93 -25.95
N PRO A 6 6.34 33.64 -26.27
CA PRO A 6 5.56 33.03 -27.35
C PRO A 6 4.12 32.74 -26.90
N SER A 7 3.17 33.39 -27.56
CA SER A 7 1.73 33.11 -27.46
C SER A 7 1.41 31.87 -28.30
N GLY A 8 1.11 30.75 -27.63
CA GLY A 8 0.79 29.47 -28.24
C GLY A 8 -0.72 29.31 -28.43
N SER A 9 -1.10 29.11 -29.69
CA SER A 9 -2.46 29.10 -30.23
C SER A 9 -3.38 28.01 -29.67
N ILE A 10 -4.65 28.37 -29.56
CA ILE A 10 -5.81 27.60 -29.11
C ILE A 10 -6.18 26.55 -30.18
N GLY A 11 -6.06 25.26 -29.84
CA GLY A 11 -6.61 24.15 -30.62
C GLY A 11 -7.98 23.73 -30.10
N LYS A 12 -9.06 24.27 -30.68
CA LYS A 12 -10.43 23.78 -30.46
C LYS A 12 -10.63 22.49 -31.25
N GLY A 13 -10.44 21.33 -30.60
CA GLY A 13 -10.88 20.03 -31.10
C GLY A 13 -12.36 19.82 -30.76
N LEU A 14 -13.24 20.26 -31.66
CA LEU A 14 -14.65 19.90 -31.68
C LEU A 14 -14.78 18.56 -32.42
N GLY A 15 -15.21 17.49 -31.74
CA GLY A 15 -15.31 16.20 -32.42
C GLY A 15 -16.08 15.15 -31.65
N GLY A 16 -17.32 14.92 -32.07
CA GLY A 16 -17.91 13.58 -32.09
C GLY A 16 -18.72 13.17 -30.87
N LEU A 17 -19.96 13.67 -30.79
CA LEU A 17 -21.04 13.01 -30.06
C LEU A 17 -21.45 11.76 -30.87
N ALA A 18 -21.18 10.56 -30.35
CA ALA A 18 -21.73 9.32 -30.87
C ALA A 18 -22.53 8.64 -29.75
N ALA A 19 -23.83 8.96 -29.70
CA ALA A 19 -24.80 8.25 -28.89
C ALA A 19 -25.14 6.93 -29.58
N VAL A 20 -24.66 5.81 -29.02
CA VAL A 20 -25.12 4.48 -29.40
C VAL A 20 -26.09 3.99 -28.33
N LEU A 21 -27.38 4.10 -28.66
CA LEU A 21 -28.49 3.57 -27.89
C LEU A 21 -28.65 2.08 -28.25
N LEU A 22 -28.22 1.17 -27.38
CA LEU A 22 -28.49 -0.26 -27.52
C LEU A 22 -29.52 -0.68 -26.46
N LEU A 23 -30.77 -0.72 -26.89
CA LEU A 23 -31.88 -1.38 -26.20
C LEU A 23 -31.77 -2.88 -26.45
N LEU A 24 -31.42 -3.64 -25.42
CA LEU A 24 -31.60 -5.10 -25.43
C LEU A 24 -32.54 -5.49 -24.29
N VAL A 25 -33.77 -5.77 -24.72
CA VAL A 25 -34.80 -6.55 -24.02
C VAL A 25 -34.33 -8.00 -24.00
N GLY A 26 -34.41 -8.69 -22.85
CA GLY A 26 -34.05 -10.11 -22.78
C GLY A 26 -34.44 -10.80 -21.48
N CYS A 27 -35.58 -11.49 -21.55
CA CYS A 27 -36.09 -12.64 -20.78
C CYS A 27 -35.81 -12.74 -19.28
N ALA A 28 -36.89 -12.56 -18.50
CA ALA A 28 -37.08 -13.19 -17.20
C ALA A 28 -37.12 -14.71 -17.37
N THR A 29 -36.26 -15.41 -16.63
CA THR A 29 -36.34 -16.85 -16.38
C THR A 29 -36.73 -17.07 -14.93
N ASP A 30 -37.82 -17.82 -14.75
CA ASP A 30 -38.30 -18.33 -13.47
C ASP A 30 -37.26 -19.29 -12.85
N ASP A 31 -36.50 -18.82 -11.87
CA ASP A 31 -35.60 -19.64 -11.05
C ASP A 31 -36.36 -20.33 -9.92
N ASN A 32 -37.14 -21.37 -10.27
CA ASN A 32 -37.51 -22.44 -9.33
C ASN A 32 -36.42 -23.52 -9.32
N GLY A 33 -35.16 -23.10 -9.08
CA GLY A 33 -34.05 -24.01 -8.88
C GLY A 33 -34.21 -24.83 -7.59
N PRO A 34 -33.66 -26.06 -7.53
CA PRO A 34 -33.70 -26.87 -6.32
C PRO A 34 -33.07 -26.09 -5.16
N LEU A 35 -33.82 -25.91 -4.07
CA LEU A 35 -33.33 -25.34 -2.82
C LEU A 35 -32.03 -26.04 -2.45
N ALA A 36 -30.93 -25.29 -2.49
CA ALA A 36 -29.64 -25.78 -2.02
C ALA A 36 -29.80 -26.27 -0.57
N PRO A 37 -29.22 -27.42 -0.20
CA PRO A 37 -29.30 -27.92 1.16
C PRO A 37 -28.80 -26.85 2.13
N ALA A 38 -29.55 -26.64 3.20
CA ALA A 38 -29.20 -25.68 4.24
C ALA A 38 -27.76 -25.94 4.71
N PRO A 39 -26.90 -24.90 4.79
CA PRO A 39 -25.53 -25.07 5.23
C PRO A 39 -25.53 -25.70 6.63
N ALA A 40 -24.75 -26.76 6.79
CA ALA A 40 -24.55 -27.39 8.09
C ALA A 40 -24.07 -26.33 9.10
N PRO A 41 -24.55 -26.37 10.36
CA PRO A 41 -24.05 -25.51 11.41
C PRO A 41 -22.52 -25.62 11.46
N LEU A 42 -21.82 -24.51 11.22
CA LEU A 42 -20.40 -24.45 11.44
C LEU A 42 -20.17 -24.65 12.94
N ASP A 43 -19.62 -25.80 13.30
CA ASP A 43 -19.09 -26.02 14.64
C ASP A 43 -18.10 -24.88 14.92
N PRO A 44 -18.27 -24.13 16.02
CA PRO A 44 -17.31 -23.10 16.40
C PRO A 44 -16.01 -23.82 16.78
N ALA A 45 -15.12 -23.99 15.80
CA ALA A 45 -13.79 -24.47 16.05
C ALA A 45 -13.18 -23.58 17.14
N PRO A 46 -12.59 -24.16 18.20
CA PRO A 46 -11.94 -23.38 19.24
C PRO A 46 -10.89 -22.50 18.56
N PHE A 47 -11.05 -21.19 18.68
CA PHE A 47 -10.08 -20.22 18.18
C PHE A 47 -8.72 -20.62 18.73
N ALA A 48 -7.84 -21.12 17.85
CA ALA A 48 -6.46 -21.38 18.20
C ALA A 48 -5.89 -20.09 18.80
N ALA A 49 -5.26 -20.20 19.96
CA ALA A 49 -4.65 -19.05 20.62
C ALA A 49 -3.77 -18.31 19.60
N PRO A 50 -3.85 -16.97 19.52
CA PRO A 50 -3.04 -16.22 18.57
C PRO A 50 -1.57 -16.54 18.81
N ALA A 51 -0.85 -16.88 17.74
CA ALA A 51 0.57 -17.15 17.81
C ALA A 51 1.27 -15.96 18.52
N PRO A 52 2.29 -16.21 19.37
CA PRO A 52 3.00 -15.14 20.05
C PRO A 52 3.49 -14.10 19.03
N LEU A 53 3.21 -12.83 19.31
CA LEU A 53 3.63 -11.73 18.45
C LEU A 53 5.15 -11.84 18.24
N PRO A 54 5.65 -11.73 17.00
CA PRO A 54 7.08 -11.72 16.74
C PRO A 54 7.74 -10.64 17.59
N SER A 55 8.91 -10.96 18.15
CA SER A 55 9.70 -10.03 18.96
C SER A 55 9.94 -8.76 18.15
N GLN A 56 9.40 -7.62 18.61
CA GLN A 56 9.70 -6.34 18.01
C GLN A 56 11.22 -6.10 18.08
N PRO A 57 11.86 -5.64 17.00
CA PRO A 57 13.27 -5.33 17.05
C PRO A 57 13.51 -4.20 18.07
N LYS A 58 14.38 -4.44 19.05
CA LYS A 58 14.76 -3.43 20.06
C LYS A 58 15.56 -2.26 19.48
N ARG A 59 15.88 -2.27 18.19
CA ARG A 59 16.74 -1.29 17.51
C ARG A 59 16.15 -0.97 16.14
N LYS A 60 16.38 0.27 15.70
CA LYS A 60 16.11 0.72 14.33
C LYS A 60 16.74 -0.25 13.32
N PRO A 61 15.99 -0.76 12.33
CA PRO A 61 16.51 -1.65 11.32
C PRO A 61 17.48 -0.93 10.38
N GLU A 62 18.30 -1.70 9.69
CA GLU A 62 19.13 -1.20 8.59
C GLU A 62 18.20 -0.79 7.42
N THR A 63 18.07 0.51 7.18
CA THR A 63 17.19 1.05 6.12
C THR A 63 17.91 1.12 4.78
N ILE A 64 17.14 1.20 3.70
CA ILE A 64 17.68 1.41 2.36
C ILE A 64 17.99 2.90 2.20
N THR A 65 19.26 3.25 2.30
CA THR A 65 19.75 4.59 1.97
C THR A 65 19.68 4.80 0.46
N VAL A 66 19.12 5.93 0.05
CA VAL A 66 19.00 6.30 -1.36
C VAL A 66 20.03 7.37 -1.68
N ILE A 67 20.76 7.18 -2.77
CA ILE A 67 21.92 8.02 -3.10
C ILE A 67 21.50 9.25 -3.94
N THR A 68 20.27 9.30 -4.47
CA THR A 68 19.91 10.27 -5.53
C THR A 68 18.49 10.86 -5.49
N VAL A 69 17.73 10.73 -4.38
CA VAL A 69 16.44 11.43 -4.24
C VAL A 69 16.65 12.67 -3.40
N THR A 70 16.49 13.85 -4.01
CA THR A 70 16.77 15.14 -3.36
C THR A 70 15.52 15.84 -2.84
N GLU A 71 14.33 15.47 -3.32
CA GLU A 71 13.09 16.16 -3.04
C GLU A 71 12.01 15.16 -2.61
N ASP A 72 11.14 15.61 -1.71
CA ASP A 72 9.96 14.87 -1.29
C ASP A 72 8.84 15.04 -2.33
N ILE A 73 8.09 13.97 -2.57
CA ILE A 73 6.97 13.96 -3.52
C ILE A 73 5.68 13.77 -2.75
N SER A 74 4.67 14.60 -3.01
CA SER A 74 3.37 14.51 -2.34
C SER A 74 2.23 14.49 -3.35
N SER A 75 1.18 13.71 -3.05
CA SER A 75 -0.03 13.63 -3.84
C SER A 75 -1.25 13.54 -2.93
N SER A 76 -2.32 14.26 -3.29
CA SER A 76 -3.57 14.27 -2.55
C SER A 76 -4.75 13.94 -3.46
N VAL A 77 -5.59 13.00 -3.05
CA VAL A 77 -6.74 12.52 -3.84
C VAL A 77 -7.95 12.35 -2.92
N LEU A 78 -9.11 12.84 -3.36
CA LEU A 78 -10.38 12.53 -2.70
C LEU A 78 -10.77 11.09 -3.06
N VAL A 79 -10.78 10.20 -2.07
CA VAL A 79 -11.14 8.79 -2.22
C VAL A 79 -12.52 8.57 -1.63
N THR A 80 -13.44 8.01 -2.42
CA THR A 80 -14.79 7.76 -1.94
C THR A 80 -14.86 6.47 -1.15
N ALA A 81 -15.63 6.45 -0.07
CA ALA A 81 -15.82 5.26 0.76
C ALA A 81 -16.42 4.10 -0.06
N LYS A 82 -17.35 4.43 -0.96
CA LYS A 82 -18.04 3.44 -1.80
C LYS A 82 -17.11 2.75 -2.80
N ASN A 83 -16.23 3.49 -3.48
CA ASN A 83 -15.46 2.95 -4.60
C ASN A 83 -14.01 2.65 -4.23
N GLY A 84 -13.51 3.17 -3.11
CA GLY A 84 -12.08 3.15 -2.82
C GLY A 84 -11.30 3.98 -3.84
N GLY A 85 -10.01 3.70 -3.99
CA GLY A 85 -9.16 4.45 -4.88
C GLY A 85 -7.69 4.08 -4.81
N VAL A 86 -6.88 4.80 -5.59
CA VAL A 86 -5.43 4.63 -5.64
C VAL A 86 -4.79 5.99 -5.47
N VAL A 87 -3.80 6.08 -4.58
CA VAL A 87 -2.98 7.27 -4.36
C VAL A 87 -1.52 6.88 -4.56
N SER A 88 -0.78 7.67 -5.35
CA SER A 88 0.63 7.41 -5.65
C SER A 88 1.46 8.66 -5.43
N ALA A 89 2.64 8.49 -4.81
CA ALA A 89 3.62 9.53 -4.59
C ALA A 89 5.02 8.91 -4.69
N GLY A 90 5.83 9.39 -5.63
CA GLY A 90 7.15 8.85 -5.90
C GLY A 90 7.14 7.33 -6.13
N ARG A 91 7.87 6.59 -5.29
CA ARG A 91 7.96 5.11 -5.37
C ARG A 91 6.82 4.37 -4.67
N HIS A 92 5.92 5.08 -3.99
CA HIS A 92 4.88 4.51 -3.15
C HIS A 92 3.52 4.55 -3.84
N ARG A 93 2.77 3.46 -3.71
CA ARG A 93 1.41 3.32 -4.21
C ARG A 93 0.53 2.71 -3.14
N LEU A 94 -0.53 3.40 -2.79
CA LEU A 94 -1.54 2.98 -1.83
C LEU A 94 -2.84 2.66 -2.58
N THR A 95 -3.32 1.43 -2.47
CA THR A 95 -4.63 0.99 -2.99
C THR A 95 -5.59 0.78 -1.84
N ILE A 96 -6.68 1.54 -1.85
CA ILE A 96 -7.73 1.49 -0.85
C ILE A 96 -8.93 0.79 -1.49
N PRO A 97 -9.35 -0.39 -1.01
CA PRO A 97 -10.45 -1.10 -1.62
C PRO A 97 -11.82 -0.46 -1.32
N PRO A 98 -12.86 -0.73 -2.13
CA PRO A 98 -14.24 -0.35 -1.85
C PRO A 98 -14.70 -0.72 -0.43
N GLY A 99 -15.23 0.26 0.30
CA GLY A 99 -15.71 0.12 1.67
C GLY A 99 -14.62 -0.02 2.72
N ALA A 100 -13.36 0.31 2.41
CA ALA A 100 -12.28 0.38 3.41
C ALA A 100 -12.36 1.65 4.26
N LEU A 101 -12.93 2.73 3.73
CA LEU A 101 -13.14 3.98 4.45
C LEU A 101 -14.57 4.04 4.97
N LYS A 102 -14.75 4.71 6.10
CA LYS A 102 -16.08 5.00 6.66
C LYS A 102 -16.79 6.11 5.86
N ASP A 103 -16.06 7.16 5.53
CA ASP A 103 -16.54 8.35 4.85
C ASP A 103 -15.61 8.71 3.67
N ASP A 104 -16.12 9.48 2.71
CA ASP A 104 -15.29 10.04 1.63
C ASP A 104 -14.17 10.89 2.25
N THR A 105 -12.92 10.59 1.91
CA THR A 105 -11.75 11.13 2.63
C THR A 105 -10.74 11.71 1.65
N LEU A 106 -10.24 12.92 1.92
CA LEU A 106 -9.09 13.48 1.23
C LEU A 106 -7.83 12.84 1.78
N ILE A 107 -7.16 12.02 0.97
CA ILE A 107 -6.01 11.23 1.38
C ILE A 107 -4.77 11.82 0.75
N GLN A 108 -3.74 12.03 1.57
CA GLN A 108 -2.43 12.48 1.12
C GLN A 108 -1.41 11.38 1.36
N LEU A 109 -0.64 11.06 0.32
CA LEU A 109 0.52 10.18 0.39
C LEU A 109 1.77 11.01 0.08
N LYS A 110 2.80 10.88 0.91
CA LYS A 110 4.10 11.53 0.71
C LYS A 110 5.19 10.48 0.60
N ASP A 111 6.04 10.61 -0.40
CA ASP A 111 7.37 10.01 -0.45
C ASP A 111 8.33 11.02 0.20
N VAL A 112 8.78 10.71 1.41
CA VAL A 112 9.68 11.58 2.21
C VAL A 112 11.12 11.10 2.13
N THR A 113 11.46 10.35 1.08
CA THR A 113 12.81 9.77 0.92
C THR A 113 13.90 10.84 0.89
N GLY A 114 13.62 12.02 0.31
CA GLY A 114 14.58 13.10 0.17
C GLY A 114 14.97 13.70 1.53
N SER A 115 13.98 14.10 2.33
CA SER A 115 14.21 14.67 3.65
C SER A 115 14.63 13.63 4.70
N ALA A 116 14.14 12.39 4.61
CA ALA A 116 14.48 11.32 5.55
C ALA A 116 15.89 10.75 5.34
N GLY A 117 16.45 10.82 4.13
CA GLY A 117 17.75 10.21 3.77
C GLY A 117 17.70 8.68 3.61
N PHE A 118 16.51 8.09 3.67
CA PHE A 118 16.24 6.68 3.41
C PHE A 118 14.82 6.53 2.86
N VAL A 119 14.51 5.40 2.21
CA VAL A 119 13.16 5.17 1.68
C VAL A 119 12.10 5.23 2.78
N ALA A 120 11.14 6.14 2.67
CA ALA A 120 10.04 6.30 3.63
C ALA A 120 8.83 6.98 3.01
N CYS A 121 7.64 6.64 3.51
CA CYS A 121 6.41 7.32 3.15
C CYS A 121 5.54 7.64 4.36
N GLU A 122 4.77 8.72 4.23
CA GLU A 122 3.76 9.14 5.20
C GLU A 122 2.38 9.11 4.52
N ALA A 123 1.39 8.51 5.19
CA ALA A 123 0.01 8.52 4.75
C ALA A 123 -0.85 9.34 5.72
N TYR A 124 -1.71 10.20 5.18
CA TYR A 124 -2.58 11.10 5.93
C TYR A 124 -4.04 10.96 5.51
N PRO A 125 -5.01 11.20 6.42
CA PRO A 125 -4.82 11.69 7.80
C PRO A 125 -4.28 10.63 8.76
N GLU A 126 -3.27 10.99 9.57
CA GLU A 126 -2.62 10.06 10.49
C GLU A 126 -3.60 9.43 11.48
N GLY A 127 -3.44 8.13 11.76
CA GLY A 127 -4.25 7.38 12.70
C GLY A 127 -5.64 6.95 12.18
N LEU A 128 -6.04 7.35 10.96
CA LEU A 128 -7.29 6.86 10.39
C LEU A 128 -7.22 5.35 10.19
N GLU A 129 -8.15 4.63 10.79
CA GLU A 129 -8.29 3.18 10.70
C GLU A 129 -9.17 2.77 9.51
N PHE A 130 -8.78 1.69 8.84
CA PHE A 130 -9.56 1.13 7.75
C PHE A 130 -10.53 0.05 8.24
N LEU A 131 -11.73 0.03 7.66
CA LEU A 131 -12.70 -1.06 7.82
C LEU A 131 -12.29 -2.32 7.05
N LYS A 132 -11.44 -2.17 6.03
CA LYS A 132 -10.84 -3.25 5.23
C LYS A 132 -9.39 -2.91 4.94
N PRO A 133 -8.45 -3.87 4.97
CA PRO A 133 -7.05 -3.56 4.79
C PRO A 133 -6.76 -2.89 3.45
N ALA A 134 -5.98 -1.80 3.46
CA ALA A 134 -5.45 -1.17 2.26
C ALA A 134 -4.11 -1.82 1.86
N LEU A 135 -3.73 -1.77 0.58
CA LEU A 135 -2.45 -2.30 0.10
C LEU A 135 -1.47 -1.16 -0.14
N LEU A 136 -0.34 -1.16 0.58
CA LEU A 136 0.80 -0.28 0.30
C LEU A 136 1.87 -1.06 -0.47
N GLU A 137 2.29 -0.51 -1.59
CA GLU A 137 3.38 -1.00 -2.42
C GLU A 137 4.50 0.05 -2.48
N SER A 138 5.75 -0.40 -2.38
CA SER A 138 6.94 0.45 -2.52
C SER A 138 7.87 -0.15 -3.56
N SER A 139 8.19 0.60 -4.62
CA SER A 139 9.08 0.15 -5.69
C SER A 139 10.56 0.38 -5.37
N PHE A 140 11.42 -0.59 -5.74
CA PHE A 140 12.88 -0.50 -5.61
C PHE A 140 13.61 -0.72 -6.93
N ARG A 141 12.92 -0.53 -8.07
CA ARG A 141 13.49 -0.71 -9.42
C ARG A 141 14.77 0.09 -9.65
N ASP A 142 14.92 1.19 -8.92
CA ASP A 142 15.99 2.19 -9.08
C ASP A 142 17.16 2.03 -8.08
N ILE A 143 17.04 1.25 -7.00
CA ILE A 143 18.00 1.31 -5.89
C ILE A 143 18.60 -0.04 -5.49
N ARG A 144 17.79 -1.08 -5.29
CA ARG A 144 18.29 -2.38 -4.77
C ARG A 144 17.25 -3.48 -4.94
N SER A 145 17.72 -4.73 -5.00
CA SER A 145 16.83 -5.89 -4.84
C SER A 145 16.08 -5.85 -3.50
N PRO A 146 14.74 -6.01 -3.47
CA PRO A 146 13.94 -6.01 -2.25
C PRO A 146 14.10 -7.27 -1.40
N VAL A 147 14.84 -8.29 -1.86
CA VAL A 147 15.00 -9.57 -1.16
C VAL A 147 15.71 -9.34 0.19
N GLY A 148 15.09 -9.83 1.27
CA GLY A 148 15.60 -9.69 2.64
C GLY A 148 15.17 -8.40 3.35
N PHE A 149 14.31 -7.60 2.72
CA PHE A 149 13.69 -6.42 3.32
C PHE A 149 12.20 -6.68 3.61
N THR A 150 11.67 -5.90 4.54
CA THR A 150 10.24 -5.81 4.91
C THR A 150 9.86 -4.34 5.05
N ILE A 151 8.59 -4.03 5.20
CA ILE A 151 8.11 -2.68 5.55
C ILE A 151 7.86 -2.65 7.06
N TYR A 152 8.32 -1.60 7.70
CA TYR A 152 8.03 -1.29 9.09
C TYR A 152 7.01 -0.16 9.19
N TRP A 153 6.11 -0.27 10.16
CA TRP A 153 5.41 0.89 10.71
C TRP A 153 6.34 1.60 11.70
N VAL A 154 6.55 2.90 11.50
CA VAL A 154 7.39 3.73 12.36
C VAL A 154 6.47 4.54 13.28
N ALA A 155 6.32 4.09 14.53
CA ALA A 155 5.59 4.85 15.54
C ALA A 155 6.52 5.90 16.17
N ASN A 156 5.99 7.11 16.40
CA ASN A 156 6.73 8.26 16.95
C ASN A 156 8.00 8.60 16.15
N PRO A 157 7.93 8.81 14.83
CA PRO A 157 9.11 9.07 14.00
C PRO A 157 9.86 10.32 14.48
N GLY A 158 11.18 10.23 14.58
CA GLY A 158 12.06 11.31 15.02
C GLY A 158 12.10 11.55 16.53
N GLN A 159 11.36 10.78 17.33
CA GLN A 159 11.34 10.90 18.80
C GLN A 159 12.31 9.93 19.46
N THR A 160 12.60 10.15 20.75
CA THR A 160 13.49 9.28 21.54
C THR A 160 12.91 7.89 21.79
N ASP A 161 11.59 7.75 21.67
CA ASP A 161 10.82 6.52 21.80
C ASP A 161 10.34 5.97 20.45
N GLU A 162 10.99 6.34 19.33
CA GLU A 162 10.71 5.81 17.98
C GLU A 162 10.71 4.27 17.97
N GLN A 163 9.61 3.66 17.50
CA GLN A 163 9.45 2.21 17.42
C GLN A 163 9.28 1.75 15.97
N TRP A 164 9.92 0.64 15.62
CA TRP A 164 9.86 0.04 14.30
C TRP A 164 9.17 -1.32 14.39
N ILE A 165 7.94 -1.38 13.89
CA ILE A 165 7.06 -2.54 14.00
C ILE A 165 7.05 -3.25 12.66
N ASP A 166 7.58 -4.48 12.60
CA ASP A 166 7.65 -5.26 11.37
C ASP A 166 6.24 -5.63 10.89
N MET A 167 5.86 -5.12 9.72
CA MET A 167 4.55 -5.37 9.10
C MET A 167 4.55 -6.63 8.24
N ARG A 168 5.67 -7.36 8.17
CA ARG A 168 5.87 -8.59 7.39
C ARG A 168 5.48 -8.42 5.92
N ALA A 169 5.97 -7.35 5.31
CA ALA A 169 5.77 -7.11 3.89
C ALA A 169 6.36 -8.25 3.06
N GLY A 170 5.63 -8.64 2.02
CA GLY A 170 6.11 -9.57 1.00
C GLY A 170 6.71 -8.82 -0.18
N LEU A 171 7.20 -9.57 -1.17
CA LEU A 171 7.49 -8.99 -2.48
C LEU A 171 6.19 -8.48 -3.13
N SER A 172 6.28 -7.38 -3.86
CA SER A 172 5.19 -6.94 -4.75
C SER A 172 4.89 -8.01 -5.81
N ALA A 173 3.71 -7.94 -6.42
CA ALA A 173 3.28 -8.90 -7.43
C ALA A 173 4.24 -8.99 -8.63
N ASP A 174 4.91 -7.88 -8.96
CA ASP A 174 5.90 -7.82 -10.03
C ASP A 174 7.33 -8.17 -9.59
N GLY A 175 7.54 -8.45 -8.29
CA GLY A 175 8.84 -8.79 -7.70
C GLY A 175 9.85 -7.64 -7.62
N THR A 176 9.46 -6.41 -8.02
CA THR A 176 10.37 -5.24 -8.05
C THR A 176 10.25 -4.33 -6.84
N GLY A 177 9.41 -4.72 -5.89
CA GLY A 177 8.96 -3.91 -4.77
C GLY A 177 8.71 -4.74 -3.51
N LEU A 178 8.23 -4.06 -2.48
CA LEU A 178 7.60 -4.66 -1.31
C LEU A 178 6.13 -4.30 -1.29
N ALA A 179 5.29 -5.18 -0.76
CA ALA A 179 3.85 -4.98 -0.62
C ALA A 179 3.38 -5.43 0.77
N VAL A 180 2.51 -4.63 1.39
CA VAL A 180 1.97 -4.90 2.72
C VAL A 180 0.55 -4.42 2.88
N GLN A 181 -0.25 -5.12 3.69
CA GLN A 181 -1.58 -4.68 4.06
C GLN A 181 -1.53 -3.75 5.27
N LEU A 182 -2.22 -2.62 5.19
CA LEU A 182 -2.30 -1.59 6.22
C LEU A 182 -3.68 -1.60 6.88
N GLN A 183 -3.69 -1.42 8.20
CA GLN A 183 -4.92 -1.29 9.00
C GLN A 183 -5.22 0.17 9.36
N HIS A 184 -4.25 1.07 9.23
CA HIS A 184 -4.41 2.48 9.51
C HIS A 184 -3.43 3.32 8.68
N PHE A 185 -3.54 4.65 8.76
CA PHE A 185 -2.57 5.60 8.20
C PHE A 185 -1.47 5.97 9.21
N SER A 186 -0.22 5.92 8.77
CA SER A 186 0.95 6.33 9.56
C SER A 186 2.18 6.51 8.67
N THR A 187 3.37 6.45 9.27
CA THR A 187 4.68 6.46 8.62
C THR A 187 5.17 5.04 8.39
N TYR A 188 5.64 4.75 7.18
CA TYR A 188 6.16 3.44 6.80
C TYR A 188 7.51 3.56 6.13
N ALA A 189 8.40 2.62 6.47
CA ALA A 189 9.76 2.62 5.93
C ALA A 189 10.26 1.19 5.71
N PRO A 190 10.81 0.88 4.53
CA PRO A 190 11.50 -0.38 4.28
C PRO A 190 12.78 -0.52 5.11
N GLY A 191 12.98 -1.70 5.68
CA GLY A 191 14.16 -2.04 6.44
C GLY A 191 14.51 -3.51 6.30
N LYS A 192 15.76 -3.85 6.59
CA LYS A 192 16.22 -5.24 6.57
C LYS A 192 15.44 -6.07 7.58
N ALA A 193 14.82 -7.13 7.10
CA ALA A 193 14.02 -8.01 7.95
C ALA A 193 14.91 -8.68 9.00
N GLY A 194 14.55 -8.55 10.28
CA GLY A 194 15.31 -9.17 11.38
C GLY A 194 15.34 -10.70 11.34
N TRP A 195 14.37 -11.31 10.63
CA TRP A 195 14.26 -12.75 10.41
C TRP A 195 14.95 -13.23 9.12
N ALA A 196 15.34 -12.33 8.21
CA ALA A 196 16.02 -12.73 6.98
C ALA A 196 17.44 -13.24 7.31
N PRO A 197 17.87 -14.36 6.73
CA PRO A 197 19.23 -14.86 6.92
C PRO A 197 20.24 -13.77 6.56
N ARG A 198 21.19 -13.50 7.47
CA ARG A 198 22.33 -12.64 7.13
C ARG A 198 23.10 -13.35 6.01
N ARG A 199 23.19 -12.74 4.82
CA ARG A 199 24.07 -13.25 3.75
C ARG A 199 25.47 -13.44 4.35
N GLY A 200 25.89 -14.71 4.45
CA GLY A 200 27.18 -15.11 5.03
C GLY A 200 27.09 -16.07 6.22
N GLY A 201 25.90 -16.30 6.80
CA GLY A 201 25.69 -17.41 7.72
C GLY A 201 25.06 -18.58 6.97
N GLU A 202 25.74 -19.72 6.88
CA GLU A 202 25.12 -21.03 6.58
C GLU A 202 24.10 -21.35 7.68
N GLY A 203 22.95 -20.68 7.62
CA GLY A 203 21.82 -20.97 8.48
C GLY A 203 21.09 -22.16 7.89
N HIS A 204 21.30 -23.34 8.46
CA HIS A 204 20.47 -24.51 8.24
C HIS A 204 18.99 -24.14 8.47
N PHE A 205 18.27 -23.89 7.39
CA PHE A 205 16.81 -23.78 7.43
C PHE A 205 16.27 -25.18 7.75
N ARG A 206 15.97 -25.43 9.03
CA ARG A 206 15.18 -26.60 9.42
C ARG A 206 13.74 -26.34 9.02
N SER A 207 13.32 -27.00 7.94
CA SER A 207 11.92 -27.17 7.62
C SER A 207 11.33 -28.15 8.62
N ASP A 208 10.89 -27.67 9.78
CA ASP A 208 10.12 -28.51 10.68
C ASP A 208 8.68 -28.61 10.13
N ARG A 209 8.30 -29.86 9.88
CA ARG A 209 6.97 -30.37 9.53
C ARG A 209 6.03 -30.30 10.72
#